data_AF-A0A533YYC0-F1
#
_entry.id   AF-A0A533YYC0-F1
#
_cell.length_a   1.000
_cell.length_b   1.000
_cell.length_c   1.000
_cell.angle_alpha   90.00
_cell.angle_beta   90.00
_cell.angle_gamma   90.00
#
_symmetry.space_group_name_H-M   'P 1'
#
loop_
_entity.id
_entity.type
_entity.pdbx_description
1 polymer ?
#
loop_
_entity_poly.entity_id
_entity_poly.type
_entity_poly.pdbx_seq_one_letter_code
_entity_poly.pdbx_strand_id
1 'polypeptide(L)'
;MLHAIVDSLWVHKPGATGGDYEALARAIAARTTLPIVVEGIYRWIGFLPSRVDPLMPVPNQFVGMFETGESKIRGLEIRRADAPLIVKKAQAEVLRSLGRAQTLVELRAHVAQALEIIRAYRHYLQSGRASLEDLMIAKSISREPRAYRHRTMTAIAAGELLRQGVRLQPGETIHYVITDAAAPLAEDRVRAVATLDG
;
A
#
# COMPACT_ATOMS: atom_id res chain seq x y z
N MET A 1 3.82 -1.23 25.19
CA MET A 1 4.11 -0.61 23.88
C MET A 1 3.75 -1.64 22.82
N LEU A 2 3.00 -1.25 21.78
CA LEU A 2 2.58 -2.15 20.71
C LEU A 2 3.46 -2.02 19.46
N HIS A 3 3.82 -0.78 19.09
CA HIS A 3 4.61 -0.50 17.90
C HIS A 3 5.33 0.84 18.06
N ALA A 4 6.40 1.04 17.29
CA ALA A 4 7.15 2.28 17.26
C ALA A 4 7.79 2.48 15.89
N ILE A 5 7.80 3.73 15.44
CA ILE A 5 8.63 4.21 14.34
C ILE A 5 9.41 5.44 14.82
N VAL A 6 10.22 6.03 13.94
CA VAL A 6 11.14 7.13 14.27
C VAL A 6 10.44 8.29 15.02
N ASP A 7 9.23 8.65 14.59
CA ASP A 7 8.50 9.83 15.03
C ASP A 7 7.15 9.51 15.71
N SER A 8 6.84 8.24 15.99
CA SER A 8 5.54 7.86 16.55
C SER A 8 5.58 6.56 17.36
N LEU A 9 4.72 6.50 18.38
CA LEU A 9 4.58 5.38 19.30
C LEU A 9 3.12 4.96 19.38
N TRP A 10 2.87 3.66 19.37
CA TRP A 10 1.55 3.09 19.65
C TRP A 10 1.59 2.37 20.98
N VAL A 11 0.76 2.83 21.92
CA VAL A 11 0.69 2.31 23.28
C VAL A 11 -0.73 1.86 23.58
N HIS A 12 -0.84 0.84 24.43
CA HIS A 12 -2.10 0.33 24.91
C HIS A 12 -1.94 -0.03 26.37
N LYS A 13 -2.91 0.40 27.19
CA LYS A 13 -3.05 0.02 28.58
C LYS A 13 -4.52 -0.35 28.82
N PRO A 14 -4.83 -1.56 29.31
CA PRO A 14 -6.21 -1.96 29.61
C PRO A 14 -6.87 -0.96 30.57
N GLY A 15 -8.11 -0.56 30.25
CA GLY A 15 -8.90 0.39 31.04
C GLY A 15 -8.43 1.85 30.97
N ALA A 16 -7.41 2.17 30.17
CA ALA A 16 -6.98 3.55 29.97
C ALA A 16 -7.98 4.31 29.08
N THR A 17 -8.20 5.56 29.43
CA THR A 17 -9.04 6.55 28.73
C THR A 17 -8.17 7.49 27.90
N GLY A 18 -8.81 8.32 27.06
CA GLY A 18 -8.11 9.40 26.33
C GLY A 18 -7.31 10.32 27.26
N GLY A 19 -7.84 10.63 28.45
CA GLY A 19 -7.16 11.47 29.44
C GLY A 19 -5.86 10.86 29.98
N ASP A 20 -5.79 9.53 30.09
CA ASP A 20 -4.57 8.83 30.50
C ASP A 20 -3.45 8.97 29.46
N TYR A 21 -3.80 8.88 28.17
CA TYR A 21 -2.85 9.05 27.07
C TYR A 21 -2.37 10.50 26.94
N GLU A 22 -3.26 11.48 27.17
CA GLU A 22 -2.91 12.90 27.23
C GLU A 22 -1.98 13.20 28.40
N ALA A 23 -2.24 12.61 29.58
CA ALA A 23 -1.35 12.73 30.73
C ALA A 23 0.04 12.12 30.45
N LEU A 24 0.08 10.98 29.76
CA LEU A 24 1.34 10.36 29.32
C LEU A 24 2.09 11.27 28.33
N ALA A 25 1.41 11.83 27.32
CA ALA A 25 2.02 12.74 26.35
C ALA A 25 2.65 13.95 27.04
N ARG A 26 1.94 14.60 27.98
CA ARG A 26 2.46 15.70 28.80
C ARG A 26 3.68 15.28 29.63
N ALA A 27 3.63 14.11 30.27
CA ALA A 27 4.72 13.60 31.09
C ALA A 27 5.99 13.31 30.28
N ILE A 28 5.86 12.82 29.05
CA ILE A 28 6.98 12.62 28.13
C ILE A 28 7.52 13.98 27.68
N ALA A 29 6.65 14.89 27.22
CA ALA A 29 7.05 16.21 26.75
C ALA A 29 7.82 17.01 27.83
N ALA A 30 7.37 16.95 29.09
CA ALA A 30 8.05 17.60 30.20
C ALA A 30 9.46 17.03 30.48
N ARG A 31 9.68 15.74 30.21
CA ARG A 31 10.97 15.05 30.43
C ARG A 31 11.94 15.20 29.26
N THR A 32 11.43 15.26 28.04
CA THR A 32 12.26 15.26 26.83
C THR A 32 12.40 16.65 26.22
N THR A 33 11.59 17.62 26.63
CA THR A 33 11.41 18.94 25.98
C THR A 33 10.98 18.87 24.52
N LEU A 34 10.55 17.69 24.04
CA LEU A 34 10.02 17.50 22.70
C LEU A 34 8.49 17.63 22.74
N PRO A 35 7.87 18.28 21.75
CA PRO A 35 6.41 18.30 21.63
C PRO A 35 5.90 16.89 21.35
N ILE A 36 5.02 16.38 22.22
CA ILE A 36 4.34 15.11 22.05
C ILE A 36 2.85 15.38 21.99
N VAL A 37 2.19 14.82 20.97
CA VAL A 37 0.74 15.00 20.75
C VAL A 37 0.09 13.62 20.66
N VAL A 38 -1.08 13.47 21.27
CA VAL A 38 -1.95 12.32 21.06
C VAL A 38 -2.64 12.51 19.71
N GLU A 39 -2.22 11.75 18.70
CA GLU A 39 -2.81 11.86 17.36
C GLU A 39 -4.26 11.35 17.32
N GLY A 40 -4.56 10.28 18.06
CA GLY A 40 -5.90 9.71 18.12
C GLY A 40 -5.96 8.36 18.83
N ILE A 41 -7.19 7.96 19.17
CA ILE A 41 -7.50 6.65 19.78
C ILE A 41 -8.03 5.72 18.70
N TYR A 42 -7.52 4.49 18.64
CA TYR A 42 -7.95 3.49 17.68
C TYR A 42 -9.02 2.56 18.27
N ARG A 43 -10.09 2.30 17.52
CA ARG A 43 -10.98 1.15 17.77
C ARG A 43 -10.23 -0.16 17.57
N TRP A 44 -9.43 -0.20 16.51
CA TRP A 44 -8.53 -1.29 16.20
C TRP A 44 -7.39 -0.81 15.30
N ILE A 45 -6.25 -1.48 15.38
CA ILE A 45 -5.10 -1.29 14.48
C ILE A 45 -4.45 -2.64 14.24
N GLY A 46 -4.05 -2.88 12.98
CA GLY A 46 -3.29 -4.05 12.55
C GLY A 46 -1.91 -3.63 12.03
N PHE A 47 -0.86 -4.10 12.69
CA PHE A 47 0.52 -4.01 12.20
C PHE A 47 0.79 -5.23 11.33
N LEU A 48 1.10 -5.01 10.05
CA LEU A 48 1.19 -6.09 9.08
C LEU A 48 2.62 -6.69 9.06
N PRO A 49 2.74 -8.02 8.99
CA PRO A 49 4.04 -8.69 8.97
C PRO A 49 4.79 -8.41 7.66
N SER A 50 6.11 -8.55 7.69
CA SER A 50 6.93 -8.52 6.48
C SER A 50 6.61 -9.69 5.55
N ARG A 51 6.68 -9.41 4.24
CA ARG A 51 6.54 -10.43 3.18
C ARG A 51 7.72 -11.40 3.13
N VAL A 52 8.87 -11.00 3.68
CA VAL A 52 10.12 -11.80 3.68
C VAL A 52 10.26 -12.56 5.00
N ASP A 53 9.86 -11.94 6.10
CA ASP A 53 9.93 -12.54 7.44
C ASP A 53 8.62 -12.27 8.20
N PRO A 54 7.71 -13.25 8.30
CA PRO A 54 6.44 -13.08 8.99
C PRO A 54 6.57 -12.77 10.49
N LEU A 55 7.73 -13.03 11.10
CA LEU A 55 8.00 -12.74 12.51
C LEU A 55 8.39 -11.27 12.74
N MET A 56 8.71 -10.53 11.68
CA MET A 56 9.15 -9.14 11.75
C MET A 56 8.10 -8.20 11.16
N PRO A 57 7.47 -7.32 11.95
CA PRO A 57 6.58 -6.30 11.41
C PRO A 57 7.36 -5.29 10.58
N VAL A 58 6.78 -4.82 9.47
CA VAL A 58 7.36 -3.71 8.71
C VAL A 58 6.95 -2.41 9.39
N PRO A 59 7.89 -1.58 9.88
CA PRO A 59 7.56 -0.41 10.70
C PRO A 59 6.49 0.51 10.08
N ASN A 60 6.56 0.72 8.77
CA ASN A 60 5.66 1.59 8.02
C ASN A 60 4.49 0.87 7.33
N GLN A 61 4.13 -0.35 7.75
CA GLN A 61 3.03 -1.11 7.16
C GLN A 61 1.95 -1.44 8.19
N PHE A 62 0.92 -0.62 8.24
CA PHE A 62 -0.20 -0.81 9.16
C PHE A 62 -1.48 -0.15 8.66
N VAL A 63 -2.60 -0.61 9.20
CA VAL A 63 -3.91 0.00 8.99
C VAL A 63 -4.68 0.00 10.30
N GLY A 64 -5.33 1.11 10.62
CA GLY A 64 -6.16 1.22 11.80
C GLY A 64 -7.35 2.14 11.58
N MET A 65 -8.37 1.94 12.40
CA MET A 65 -9.58 2.73 12.44
C MET A 65 -9.60 3.54 13.74
N PHE A 66 -9.61 4.87 13.63
CA PHE A 66 -9.80 5.74 14.78
C PHE A 66 -11.22 5.64 15.33
N GLU A 67 -11.41 6.01 16.59
CA GLU A 67 -12.74 6.15 17.21
C GLU A 67 -13.63 7.16 16.48
N THR A 68 -13.02 8.15 15.82
CA THR A 68 -13.69 9.12 14.95
C THR A 68 -14.24 8.52 13.66
N GLY A 69 -13.82 7.30 13.29
CA GLY A 69 -14.19 6.63 12.04
C GLY A 69 -13.25 6.95 10.86
N GLU A 70 -12.20 7.75 11.05
CA GLU A 70 -11.17 7.96 10.03
C GLU A 70 -10.13 6.83 10.03
N SER A 71 -9.73 6.35 8.85
CA SER A 71 -8.73 5.30 8.71
C SER A 71 -7.32 5.85 8.55
N LYS A 72 -6.38 5.38 9.38
CA LYS A 72 -4.96 5.60 9.15
C LYS A 72 -4.35 4.40 8.43
N ILE A 73 -3.79 4.64 7.25
CA ILE A 73 -3.23 3.61 6.36
C ILE A 73 -1.80 4.01 6.00
N ARG A 74 -0.84 3.10 6.23
CA ARG A 74 0.58 3.28 5.90
C ARG A 74 1.13 2.03 5.22
N GLY A 75 1.90 2.23 4.15
CA GLY A 75 2.64 1.15 3.47
C GLY A 75 1.82 0.15 2.65
N LEU A 76 0.49 0.31 2.57
CA LEU A 76 -0.38 -0.54 1.75
C LEU A 76 -0.48 -0.02 0.30
N GLU A 77 -0.71 -0.94 -0.64
CA GLU A 77 -0.85 -0.71 -2.08
C GLU A 77 -1.89 0.37 -2.43
N ILE A 78 -2.98 0.50 -1.65
CA ILE A 78 -3.98 1.56 -1.82
C ILE A 78 -3.39 2.98 -1.80
N ARG A 79 -2.29 3.20 -1.06
CA ARG A 79 -1.57 4.48 -0.99
C ARG A 79 -0.37 4.56 -1.94
N ARG A 80 -0.03 3.49 -2.63
CA ARG A 80 1.15 3.43 -3.49
C ARG A 80 0.81 3.86 -4.92
N ALA A 81 1.58 4.80 -5.48
CA ALA A 81 1.39 5.24 -6.87
C ALA A 81 1.57 4.08 -7.86
N ASP A 82 2.47 3.15 -7.55
CA ASP A 82 2.86 2.03 -8.40
C ASP A 82 1.98 0.77 -8.30
N ALA A 83 0.89 0.82 -7.54
CA ALA A 83 -0.05 -0.28 -7.47
C ALA A 83 -1.12 -0.16 -8.57
N PRO A 84 -1.47 -1.27 -9.26
CA PRO A 84 -2.60 -1.29 -10.20
C PRO A 84 -3.91 -0.82 -9.57
N LEU A 85 -4.75 -0.14 -10.34
CA LEU A 85 -6.03 0.38 -9.86
C LEU A 85 -6.93 -0.74 -9.31
N ILE A 86 -6.91 -1.93 -9.92
CA ILE A 86 -7.68 -3.07 -9.42
C ILE A 86 -7.28 -3.48 -8.01
N VAL A 87 -5.98 -3.44 -7.68
CA VAL A 87 -5.48 -3.76 -6.33
C VAL A 87 -5.95 -2.69 -5.34
N LYS A 88 -5.92 -1.42 -5.74
CA LYS A 88 -6.42 -0.31 -4.91
C LYS A 88 -7.92 -0.44 -4.64
N LYS A 89 -8.73 -0.76 -5.66
CA LYS A 89 -10.17 -0.99 -5.55
C LYS A 89 -10.48 -2.15 -4.59
N ALA A 90 -9.80 -3.29 -4.76
CA ALA A 90 -9.95 -4.45 -3.89
C ALA A 90 -9.59 -4.12 -2.43
N GLN A 91 -8.45 -3.48 -2.19
CA GLN A 91 -8.05 -3.08 -0.83
C GLN A 91 -9.00 -2.06 -0.22
N ALA A 92 -9.46 -1.07 -0.99
CA ALA A 92 -10.43 -0.09 -0.51
C ALA A 92 -11.73 -0.75 -0.04
N GLU A 93 -12.22 -1.73 -0.79
CA GLU A 93 -13.45 -2.45 -0.46
C GLU A 93 -13.29 -3.37 0.76
N VAL A 94 -12.16 -4.08 0.85
CA VAL A 94 -11.80 -4.84 2.05
C VAL A 94 -11.72 -3.95 3.28
N LEU A 95 -11.02 -2.82 3.19
CA LEU A 95 -10.89 -1.88 4.30
C LEU A 95 -12.22 -1.25 4.68
N ARG A 96 -13.11 -1.00 3.72
CA ARG A 96 -14.48 -0.53 3.99
C ARG A 96 -15.31 -1.58 4.75
N SER A 97 -15.15 -2.86 4.44
CA SER A 97 -15.80 -3.95 5.18
C SER A 97 -15.26 -4.03 6.61
N LEU A 98 -13.93 -4.08 6.77
CA LEU A 98 -13.28 -4.18 8.08
C LEU A 98 -13.50 -2.94 8.97
N GLY A 99 -13.54 -1.74 8.37
CA GLY A 99 -13.74 -0.46 9.06
C GLY A 99 -15.08 -0.33 9.80
N ARG A 100 -16.04 -1.20 9.50
CA ARG A 100 -17.35 -1.23 10.21
C ARG A 100 -17.24 -1.79 11.62
N ALA A 101 -16.24 -2.62 11.88
CA ALA A 101 -16.03 -3.25 13.18
C ALA A 101 -15.72 -2.23 14.28
N GLN A 102 -16.45 -2.31 15.38
CA GLN A 102 -16.22 -1.55 16.61
C GLN A 102 -15.35 -2.32 17.60
N THR A 103 -15.31 -3.64 17.49
CA THR A 103 -14.55 -4.52 18.39
C THR A 103 -13.65 -5.48 17.62
N LEU A 104 -12.64 -6.06 18.28
CA LEU A 104 -11.82 -7.11 17.69
C LEU A 104 -12.63 -8.37 17.34
N VAL A 105 -13.72 -8.65 18.06
CA VAL A 105 -14.62 -9.77 17.76
C VAL A 105 -15.37 -9.52 16.46
N GLU A 106 -15.95 -8.34 16.29
CA GLU A 106 -16.59 -7.93 15.04
C GLU A 106 -15.59 -7.89 13.88
N LEU A 107 -14.38 -7.39 14.11
CA LEU A 107 -13.33 -7.32 13.09
C LEU A 107 -13.00 -8.73 12.57
N ARG A 108 -12.87 -9.71 13.46
CA ARG A 108 -12.67 -11.12 13.10
C ARG A 108 -13.86 -11.68 12.31
N ALA A 109 -15.09 -11.33 12.67
CA ALA A 109 -16.27 -11.75 11.92
C ALA A 109 -16.31 -11.18 10.50
N HIS A 110 -15.80 -9.98 10.27
CA HIS A 110 -15.71 -9.36 8.93
C HIS A 110 -14.63 -9.98 8.03
N VAL A 111 -13.70 -10.77 8.56
CA VAL A 111 -12.63 -11.41 7.76
C VAL A 111 -13.20 -12.31 6.66
N ALA A 112 -14.27 -13.06 6.94
CA ALA A 112 -14.91 -13.92 5.94
C ALA A 112 -15.42 -13.10 4.75
N GLN A 113 -16.10 -11.97 5.01
CA GLN A 113 -16.57 -11.05 3.98
C GLN A 113 -15.42 -10.42 3.18
N ALA A 114 -14.35 -10.00 3.87
CA ALA A 114 -13.15 -9.49 3.22
C ALA A 114 -12.53 -10.51 2.24
N LEU A 115 -12.54 -11.80 2.60
CA LEU A 115 -12.04 -12.87 1.72
C LEU A 115 -12.96 -13.07 0.50
N GLU A 116 -14.28 -12.96 0.64
CA GLU A 116 -15.19 -13.01 -0.50
C GLU A 116 -14.97 -11.86 -1.49
N ILE A 117 -14.71 -10.65 -0.99
CA ILE A 117 -14.32 -9.51 -1.84
C ILE A 117 -13.07 -9.87 -2.66
N ILE A 118 -12.02 -10.39 -2.01
CA ILE A 118 -10.79 -10.79 -2.71
C ILE A 118 -11.05 -11.90 -3.75
N ARG A 119 -11.91 -12.87 -3.43
CA ARG A 119 -12.30 -13.93 -4.37
C ARG A 119 -13.01 -13.36 -5.60
N ALA A 120 -13.89 -12.37 -5.41
CA ALA A 120 -14.58 -11.69 -6.50
C ALA A 120 -13.62 -10.94 -7.44
N TYR A 121 -12.67 -10.17 -6.89
CA TYR A 121 -11.65 -9.50 -7.72
C TYR A 121 -10.73 -10.50 -8.43
N ARG A 122 -10.38 -11.62 -7.77
CA ARG A 122 -9.61 -12.69 -8.42
C ARG A 122 -10.39 -13.31 -9.58
N HIS A 123 -11.67 -13.59 -9.41
CA HIS A 123 -12.51 -14.12 -10.49
C HIS A 123 -12.65 -13.10 -11.63
N TYR A 124 -12.84 -11.81 -11.32
CA TYR A 124 -12.87 -10.74 -12.32
C TYR A 124 -11.58 -10.71 -13.16
N LEU A 125 -10.41 -10.76 -12.53
CA LEU A 125 -9.12 -10.89 -13.21
C LEU A 125 -9.03 -12.14 -14.10
N GLN A 126 -9.36 -13.31 -13.53
CA GLN A 126 -9.25 -14.59 -14.24
C GLN A 126 -10.23 -14.71 -15.41
N SER A 127 -11.34 -13.98 -15.37
CA SER A 127 -12.32 -13.95 -16.47
C SER A 127 -11.87 -13.10 -17.66
N GLY A 128 -10.72 -12.44 -17.60
CA GLY A 128 -10.21 -11.58 -18.69
C GLY A 128 -11.01 -10.29 -18.91
N ARG A 129 -11.89 -9.93 -17.95
CA ARG A 129 -12.75 -8.74 -18.04
C ARG A 129 -12.12 -7.46 -17.48
N ALA A 130 -10.93 -7.56 -16.87
CA ALA A 130 -10.21 -6.40 -16.35
C ALA A 130 -9.79 -5.48 -17.49
N SER A 131 -10.07 -4.18 -17.36
CA SER A 131 -9.64 -3.19 -18.36
C SER A 131 -8.13 -2.97 -18.31
N LEU A 132 -7.56 -2.37 -19.36
CA LEU A 132 -6.16 -1.97 -19.35
C LEU A 132 -5.84 -1.00 -18.20
N GLU A 133 -6.75 -0.05 -17.95
CA GLU A 133 -6.63 0.92 -16.85
C GLU A 133 -6.58 0.23 -15.48
N ASP A 134 -7.38 -0.82 -15.28
CA ASP A 134 -7.39 -1.59 -14.03
C ASP A 134 -6.04 -2.27 -13.76
N LEU A 135 -5.32 -2.65 -14.82
CA LEU A 135 -4.10 -3.45 -14.78
C LEU A 135 -2.81 -2.62 -14.84
N MET A 136 -2.92 -1.35 -15.25
CA MET A 136 -1.77 -0.48 -15.51
C MET A 136 -0.95 -0.23 -14.24
N ILE A 137 0.37 -0.38 -14.36
CA ILE A 137 1.35 -0.08 -13.32
C ILE A 137 2.09 1.19 -13.68
N ALA A 138 2.06 2.18 -12.78
CA ALA A 138 2.84 3.42 -12.92
C ALA A 138 4.21 3.27 -12.25
N LYS A 139 5.30 3.59 -12.96
CA LYS A 139 6.65 3.62 -12.38
C LYS A 139 7.42 4.83 -12.85
N SER A 140 7.98 5.58 -11.90
CA SER A 140 8.94 6.62 -12.22
C SER A 140 10.28 6.02 -12.61
N ILE A 141 10.84 6.46 -13.74
CA ILE A 141 12.16 6.05 -14.17
C ILE A 141 13.22 6.88 -13.43
N SER A 142 14.09 6.25 -12.66
CA SER A 142 15.11 6.94 -11.85
C SER A 142 16.40 7.24 -12.61
N ARG A 143 16.55 6.68 -13.82
CA ARG A 143 17.76 6.72 -14.65
C ARG A 143 17.35 6.67 -16.11
N GLU A 144 18.25 7.10 -16.99
CA GLU A 144 18.07 6.90 -18.42
C GLU A 144 17.88 5.42 -18.75
N PRO A 145 16.98 5.06 -19.68
CA PRO A 145 16.68 3.66 -19.98
C PRO A 145 17.91 2.84 -20.42
N ARG A 146 18.91 3.50 -21.05
CA ARG A 146 20.18 2.88 -21.46
C ARG A 146 21.14 2.57 -20.31
N ALA A 147 20.93 3.19 -19.14
CA ALA A 147 21.78 3.02 -17.96
C ALA A 147 21.33 1.86 -17.04
N TYR A 148 20.20 1.19 -17.33
CA TYR A 148 19.76 0.03 -16.56
C TYR A 148 20.60 -1.20 -16.91
N ARG A 149 21.38 -1.68 -15.93
CA ARG A 149 22.18 -2.91 -16.05
C ARG A 149 21.35 -4.20 -15.92
N HIS A 150 20.20 -4.12 -15.26
CA HIS A 150 19.31 -5.27 -15.04
C HIS A 150 18.01 -5.09 -15.82
N ARG A 151 17.52 -6.18 -16.44
CA ARG A 151 16.25 -6.24 -17.17
C ARG A 151 15.06 -6.33 -16.21
N THR A 152 14.84 -5.28 -15.42
CA THR A 152 13.61 -5.14 -14.62
C THR A 152 12.41 -4.89 -15.53
N MET A 153 11.19 -5.16 -15.07
CA MET A 153 9.96 -4.88 -15.82
C MET A 153 9.88 -3.41 -16.27
N THR A 154 10.26 -2.47 -15.39
CA THR A 154 10.37 -1.05 -15.71
C THR A 154 11.39 -0.77 -16.81
N ALA A 155 12.57 -1.42 -16.77
CA ALA A 155 13.60 -1.22 -17.79
C ALA A 155 13.18 -1.79 -19.15
N ILE A 156 12.46 -2.92 -19.16
CA ILE A 156 11.93 -3.53 -20.39
C ILE A 156 10.90 -2.58 -21.03
N ALA A 157 9.94 -2.08 -20.25
CA ALA A 157 8.92 -1.13 -20.72
C ALA A 157 9.56 0.18 -21.22
N ALA A 158 10.52 0.74 -20.49
CA ALA A 158 11.24 1.93 -20.93
C ALA A 158 12.01 1.70 -22.24
N GLY A 159 12.62 0.52 -22.40
CA GLY A 159 13.30 0.14 -23.63
C GLY A 159 12.35 -0.04 -24.82
N GLU A 160 11.12 -0.51 -24.59
CA GLU A 160 10.06 -0.58 -25.60
C GLU A 160 9.68 0.82 -26.08
N LEU A 161 9.41 1.75 -25.16
CA LEU A 161 9.10 3.16 -25.48
C LEU A 161 10.23 3.84 -26.28
N LEU A 162 11.50 3.61 -25.91
CA LEU A 162 12.64 4.11 -26.69
C LEU A 162 12.68 3.57 -28.12
N ARG A 163 12.38 2.28 -28.33
CA ARG A 163 12.32 1.67 -29.67
C ARG A 163 11.18 2.26 -30.51
N GLN A 164 10.11 2.71 -29.85
CA GLN A 164 9.02 3.45 -30.48
C GLN A 164 9.33 4.94 -30.70
N GLY A 165 10.54 5.41 -30.36
CA GLY A 165 10.97 6.79 -30.56
C GLY A 165 10.56 7.76 -29.46
N VAL A 166 9.94 7.29 -28.38
CA VAL A 166 9.59 8.13 -27.22
C VAL A 166 10.87 8.53 -26.49
N ARG A 167 11.05 9.83 -26.24
CA ARG A 167 12.16 10.34 -25.42
C ARG A 167 11.74 10.30 -23.96
N LEU A 168 12.58 9.69 -23.13
CA LEU A 168 12.32 9.51 -21.71
C LEU A 168 13.38 10.21 -20.86
N GLN A 169 12.96 10.93 -19.82
CA GLN A 169 13.84 11.61 -18.86
C GLN A 169 13.72 11.03 -17.44
N PRO A 170 14.81 11.01 -16.66
CA PRO A 170 14.73 10.65 -15.25
C PRO A 170 13.70 11.50 -14.51
N GLY A 171 12.84 10.84 -13.72
CA GLY A 171 11.72 11.45 -12.99
C GLY A 171 10.37 11.28 -13.69
N GLU A 172 10.34 11.02 -15.01
CA GLU A 172 9.09 10.76 -15.72
C GLU A 172 8.45 9.45 -15.27
N THR A 173 7.12 9.40 -15.33
CA THR A 173 6.33 8.21 -15.00
C THR A 173 5.96 7.49 -16.28
N ILE A 174 6.38 6.23 -16.39
CA ILE A 174 5.94 5.34 -17.45
C ILE A 174 4.85 4.42 -16.94
N HIS A 175 4.01 3.98 -17.85
CA HIS A 175 2.94 3.03 -17.60
C HIS A 175 3.20 1.75 -18.37
N TYR A 176 2.94 0.62 -17.73
CA TYR A 176 3.04 -0.68 -18.39
C TYR A 176 2.10 -1.68 -17.76
N VAL A 177 1.84 -2.76 -18.49
CA VAL A 177 1.17 -3.96 -18.00
C VAL A 177 2.11 -5.16 -18.09
N ILE A 178 1.93 -6.10 -17.17
CA ILE A 178 2.64 -7.37 -17.18
C ILE A 178 1.80 -8.35 -18.01
N THR A 179 2.36 -8.85 -19.09
CA THR A 179 1.70 -9.79 -20.01
C THR A 179 2.02 -11.23 -19.64
N ASP A 180 3.30 -11.56 -19.49
CA ASP A 180 3.77 -12.86 -19.01
C ASP A 180 5.07 -12.70 -18.22
N ALA A 181 4.97 -12.59 -16.89
CA ALA A 181 6.14 -12.37 -16.04
C ALA A 181 7.23 -13.45 -16.18
N ALA A 182 6.87 -14.65 -16.63
CA ALA A 182 7.77 -15.80 -16.76
C ALA A 182 8.31 -16.00 -18.20
N ALA A 183 7.92 -15.14 -19.16
CA ALA A 183 8.31 -15.31 -20.55
C ALA A 183 9.85 -15.45 -20.70
N PRO A 184 10.35 -16.40 -21.52
CA PRO A 184 11.78 -16.58 -21.74
C PRO A 184 12.44 -15.32 -22.32
N LEU A 185 11.77 -14.70 -23.29
CA LEU A 185 12.17 -13.42 -23.86
C LEU A 185 11.70 -12.30 -22.93
N ALA A 186 12.65 -11.46 -22.50
CA ALA A 186 12.37 -10.36 -21.59
C ALA A 186 11.36 -9.38 -22.20
N GLU A 187 11.42 -9.13 -23.51
CA GLU A 187 10.46 -8.26 -24.19
C GLU A 187 9.01 -8.74 -24.09
N ASP A 188 8.72 -10.03 -23.94
CA ASP A 188 7.34 -10.53 -23.87
C ASP A 188 6.72 -10.44 -22.48
N ARG A 189 7.50 -10.00 -21.49
CA ARG A 189 7.05 -9.94 -20.10
C ARG A 189 6.15 -8.76 -19.79
N VAL A 190 6.34 -7.67 -20.52
CA VAL A 190 5.60 -6.42 -20.32
C VAL A 190 5.26 -5.77 -21.65
N ARG A 191 4.23 -4.94 -21.62
CA ARG A 191 3.92 -4.00 -22.69
C ARG A 191 3.80 -2.61 -22.09
N ALA A 192 4.57 -1.67 -22.63
CA ALA A 192 4.39 -0.27 -22.32
C ALA A 192 2.99 0.18 -22.77
N VAL A 193 2.31 0.91 -21.90
CA VAL A 193 1.05 1.57 -22.24
C VAL A 193 1.43 2.97 -22.64
N ALA A 194 1.27 3.29 -23.93
CA ALA A 194 1.33 4.67 -24.38
C ALA A 194 0.23 5.42 -23.64
N THR A 195 0.60 6.34 -22.76
CA THR A 195 -0.36 7.30 -22.22
C THR A 195 -0.87 8.12 -23.38
N LEU A 196 -2.18 8.04 -23.63
CA LEU A 196 -2.93 9.00 -24.45
C LEU A 196 -3.03 10.33 -23.68
N ASP A 197 -1.91 10.89 -23.24
CA ASP A 197 -1.88 12.20 -22.63
C ASP A 197 -0.79 13.00 -23.32
N GLY A 198 -1.23 13.81 -24.29
CA GLY A 198 -0.53 15.02 -24.72
C GLY A 198 -0.88 16.18 -23.80
#